data_AF-A0A963BEJ4-F1
#
_entry.id   AF-A0A963BEJ4-F1
#
_cell.length_a   1.000
_cell.length_b   1.000
_cell.length_c   1.000
_cell.angle_alpha   90.00
_cell.angle_beta   90.00
_cell.angle_gamma   90.00
#
_symmetry.space_group_name_H-M   'P 1'
#
loop_
_entity.id
_entity.type
_entity.pdbx_description
1 polymer ?
#
loop_
_entity_poly.entity_id
_entity_poly.type
_entity_poly.pdbx_seq_one_letter_code
_entity_poly.pdbx_strand_id
1 'polypeptide(L)' 'KGAEMGRFNMGSTVVLLFGPDGLEWDQTIQPGAAIRMGQRLAAPA' A
#
# COMPACT_ATOMS: atom_id res chain seq x y z
N LYS A 1 20.10 31.44 9.58
CA LYS A 1 19.13 30.72 10.45
C LYS A 1 17.80 30.63 9.71
N GLY A 2 17.65 29.65 8.82
CA GLY A 2 16.35 29.32 8.22
C GLY A 2 15.89 28.03 8.87
N ALA A 3 14.82 28.10 9.65
CA ALA A 3 14.25 26.95 10.33
C ALA A 3 13.74 25.93 9.30
N GLU A 4 14.02 24.67 9.57
CA GLU A 4 13.65 23.48 8.81
C GLU A 4 12.26 23.60 8.16
N MET A 5 12.21 23.49 6.83
CA MET A 5 11.00 23.64 6.03
C MET A 5 10.26 22.30 5.96
N GLY A 6 9.54 21.97 7.04
CA GLY A 6 8.57 20.86 7.07
C GLY A 6 9.17 19.47 7.25
N ARG A 7 8.65 18.73 8.25
CA ARG A 7 8.82 17.27 8.33
C ARG A 7 7.80 16.61 7.42
N PHE A 8 8.24 16.17 6.25
CA PHE A 8 7.47 15.24 5.43
C PHE A 8 7.76 13.83 5.95
N ASN A 9 6.73 13.08 6.36
CA ASN A 9 6.89 11.68 6.69
C ASN A 9 7.30 10.93 5.40
N MET A 10 8.60 10.69 5.24
CA MET A 10 9.19 9.96 4.10
C MET A 10 8.84 8.47 4.18
N GLY A 11 7.60 8.14 3.80
CA GLY A 11 7.15 6.77 3.57
C GLY A 11 5.90 6.78 2.69
N SER A 12 6.03 6.25 1.47
CA SER A 12 4.94 6.10 0.50
C SER A 12 3.92 5.07 1.00
N THR A 13 3.01 5.52 1.87
CA THR A 13 1.91 4.68 2.37
C THR A 13 0.71 4.87 1.46
N VAL A 14 0.20 3.77 0.91
CA VAL A 14 -1.02 3.75 0.09
C VAL A 14 -2.11 3.01 0.85
N VAL A 15 -3.30 3.59 0.90
CA VAL A 15 -4.52 2.93 1.42
C VAL A 15 -5.50 2.83 0.26
N LEU A 16 -5.97 1.61 -0.02
CA LEU A 16 -6.93 1.30 -1.09
C LEU A 16 -8.27 0.91 -0.47
N LEU A 17 -9.37 1.40 -1.04
CA LEU A 17 -10.74 1.12 -0.60
C LEU A 17 -11.53 0.51 -1.76
N PHE A 18 -12.32 -0.53 -1.45
CA PHE A 18 -13.17 -1.24 -2.41
C PHE A 18 -14.58 -1.37 -1.84
N GLY A 19 -15.55 -1.63 -2.73
CA GLY A 19 -16.89 -2.04 -2.30
C GLY A 19 -16.87 -3.39 -1.58
N PRO A 20 -17.97 -3.75 -0.87
CA PRO A 20 -18.09 -5.07 -0.29
C PRO A 20 -17.89 -6.14 -1.37
N ASP A 21 -17.15 -7.19 -1.03
CA ASP A 21 -16.84 -8.32 -1.91
C ASP A 21 -16.24 -7.92 -3.28
N GLY A 22 -15.51 -6.80 -3.34
CA GLY A 22 -14.94 -6.30 -4.60
C GLY A 22 -13.62 -6.95 -5.02
N LEU A 23 -13.04 -7.81 -4.17
CA LEU A 23 -11.64 -8.23 -4.29
C LEU A 23 -11.33 -9.48 -3.46
N GLU A 24 -10.59 -10.43 -4.05
CA GLU A 24 -9.93 -11.55 -3.37
C GLU A 24 -8.41 -11.30 -3.30
N TRP A 25 -7.86 -11.19 -2.08
CA TRP A 25 -6.43 -10.98 -1.86
C TRP A 25 -5.62 -12.25 -2.17
N ASP A 26 -4.46 -12.09 -2.80
CA ASP A 26 -3.49 -13.17 -2.93
C ASP A 26 -2.96 -13.56 -1.54
N GLN A 27 -2.96 -14.85 -1.22
CA GLN A 27 -2.57 -15.36 0.11
C GLN A 27 -1.12 -15.02 0.50
N THR A 28 -0.27 -14.68 -0.47
CA THR A 28 1.10 -14.23 -0.23
C THR A 28 1.19 -12.78 0.30
N ILE A 29 0.12 -11.99 0.17
CA ILE A 29 0.03 -10.62 0.65
C ILE A 29 -0.43 -10.62 2.11
N GLN A 30 0.55 -10.54 3.00
CA GLN A 30 0.37 -10.58 4.46
C GLN A 30 1.24 -9.49 5.12
N PRO A 31 1.00 -9.15 6.39
CA PRO A 31 1.79 -8.14 7.10
C PRO A 31 3.30 -8.44 7.02
N GLY A 32 4.09 -7.44 6.60
CA GLY A 32 5.55 -7.57 6.45
C GLY A 32 6.02 -8.26 5.16
N ALA A 33 5.11 -8.74 4.30
CA ALA A 33 5.49 -9.28 3.00
C ALA A 33 6.16 -8.21 2.12
N ALA A 34 7.29 -8.57 1.52
CA ALA A 34 7.93 -7.73 0.51
C ALA A 34 7.10 -7.78 -0.79
N ILE A 35 6.85 -6.62 -1.38
CA ILE A 35 6.14 -6.49 -2.66
C ILE A 35 7.08 -5.96 -3.75
N ARG A 36 6.73 -6.22 -5.01
CA ARG A 36 7.45 -5.70 -6.18
C ARG A 36 6.53 -4.84 -7.05
N MET A 37 7.09 -3.81 -7.67
CA MET A 37 6.35 -3.04 -8.68
C MET A 37 5.87 -3.95 -9.80
N GLY A 38 4.59 -3.82 -10.17
CA GLY A 38 3.92 -4.67 -11.16
C GLY A 38 3.44 -6.03 -10.64
N GLN A 39 3.67 -6.37 -9.37
CA GLN A 39 3.12 -7.57 -8.74
C GLN A 39 1.60 -7.47 -8.63
N ARG A 40 0.90 -8.56 -8.97
CA ARG A 40 -0.53 -8.70 -8.67
C ARG A 40 -0.70 -8.88 -7.16
N LEU A 41 -1.52 -8.02 -6.55
CA LEU A 41 -1.83 -8.10 -5.11
C LEU A 41 -3.13 -8.86 -4.84
N ALA A 42 -4.03 -8.88 -5.82
CA ALA A 42 -5.37 -9.43 -5.69
C ALA A 42 -6.03 -9.64 -7.07
N ALA A 43 -7.16 -10.34 -7.08
CA ALA A 43 -8.06 -10.50 -8.22
C ALA A 43 -9.46 -9.96 -7.87
N PRO A 44 -10.34 -9.70 -8.85
CA PRO A 44 -11.77 -9.54 -8.58
C PRO A 44 -12.29 -10.77 -7.85
N ALA A 45 -13.08 -10.56 -6.80
CA ALA A 45 -13.84 -11.63 -6.15
C ALA A 45 -15.03 -12.08 -7.01
#